data_AF-A0A101VAJ1-F1
#
_entry.id   AF-A0A101VAJ1-F1
#
_cell.length_a   1.000
_cell.length_b   1.000
_cell.length_c   1.000
_cell.angle_alpha   90.00
_cell.angle_beta   90.00
_cell.angle_gamma   90.00
#
_symmetry.space_group_name_H-M   'P 1'
#
loop_
_entity.id
_entity.type
_entity.pdbx_description
1 polymer ?
#
loop_
_entity_poly.entity_id
_entity_poly.type
_entity_poly.pdbx_seq_one_letter_code
_entity_poly.pdbx_strand_id
1 'polypeptide(L)' 'MSSDQSASFLIRVWRNKENQCVGHIEIILTGQKLHFEGLENLQVTLENLLEEKSQEIKKSNTF' A
#
# COMPACT_ATOMS: atom_id res chain seq x y z
N MET A 1 -10.29 17.24 17.87
CA MET A 1 -8.90 16.81 17.56
C MET A 1 -8.98 15.99 16.29
N SER A 2 -8.49 16.47 15.16
CA SER A 2 -8.42 15.67 13.93
C SER A 2 -7.27 14.68 14.09
N SER A 3 -7.56 13.40 14.29
CA SER A 3 -6.56 12.37 14.10
C SER A 3 -6.09 12.48 12.65
N ASP A 4 -4.80 12.65 12.45
CA ASP A 4 -4.21 12.68 11.11
C ASP A 4 -4.40 11.28 10.51
N GLN A 5 -5.36 11.17 9.58
CA GLN A 5 -5.74 9.92 8.92
C GLN A 5 -4.86 9.67 7.69
N SER A 6 -3.60 10.10 7.75
CA SER A 6 -2.63 9.89 6.69
C SER A 6 -2.08 8.46 6.74
N ALA A 7 -2.13 7.78 5.60
CA ALA A 7 -1.45 6.50 5.42
C ALA A 7 -0.12 6.75 4.69
N SER A 8 0.97 6.29 5.30
CA SER A 8 2.32 6.46 4.76
C SER A 8 2.86 5.14 4.22
N PHE A 9 3.35 5.16 2.98
CA PHE A 9 3.85 3.98 2.28
C PHE A 9 5.25 4.22 1.74
N LEU A 10 6.07 3.17 1.79
CA LEU A 10 7.35 3.11 1.08
C LEU A 10 7.23 2.12 -0.08
N ILE A 11 7.42 2.59 -1.31
CA ILE A 11 7.37 1.75 -2.50
C ILE A 11 8.80 1.55 -3.01
N ARG A 12 9.23 0.29 -3.13
CA ARG A 12 10.51 -0.08 -3.73
C ARG A 12 10.22 -0.83 -5.02
N VAL A 13 10.81 -0.38 -6.13
CA VAL A 13 10.67 -1.01 -7.45
C VAL A 13 12.05 -1.37 -7.97
N TRP A 14 12.22 -2.58 -8.50
CA TRP A 14 13.46 -3.04 -9.12
C TRP A 14 13.15 -3.97 -10.30
N ARG A 15 14.19 -4.32 -11.07
CA ARG A 15 14.06 -5.33 -12.13
C ARG A 15 14.50 -6.69 -11.61
N ASN A 16 13.73 -7.74 -11.92
CA ASN A 16 14.11 -9.12 -11.63
C ASN A 16 15.13 -9.64 -12.68
N LYS A 17 15.51 -10.91 -12.56
CA LYS A 17 16.46 -11.56 -13.47
C LYS A 17 15.95 -11.67 -14.92
N GLU A 18 14.63 -11.61 -15.10
CA GLU A 18 13.94 -11.65 -16.39
C GLU A 18 13.67 -10.25 -16.95
N ASN A 19 14.27 -9.21 -16.34
CA ASN A 19 14.11 -7.80 -16.72
C ASN A 19 12.67 -7.25 -16.55
N GLN A 20 11.81 -7.97 -15.81
CA GLN A 20 10.47 -7.52 -15.46
C GLN A 20 10.54 -6.58 -14.25
N CYS A 21 9.64 -5.60 -14.20
CA CYS A 21 9.50 -4.72 -13.04
C CYS A 21 8.80 -5.49 -11.92
N VAL A 22 9.39 -5.51 -10.74
CA VAL A 22 8.81 -6.09 -9.53
C VAL A 22 9.01 -5.12 -8.38
N GLY A 23 8.24 -5.24 -7.32
CA GLY A 23 8.43 -4.35 -6.19
C GLY A 23 7.70 -4.75 -4.92
N HIS A 24 7.96 -3.99 -3.87
CA HIS A 24 7.26 -4.09 -2.59
C HIS A 24 6.65 -2.74 -2.19
N ILE A 25 5.46 -2.80 -1.61
CA ILE A 25 4.83 -1.70 -0.88
C ILE A 25 4.92 -2.03 0.61
N GLU A 26 5.53 -1.15 1.39
CA GLU A 26 5.65 -1.26 2.84
C GLU A 26 4.79 -0.20 3.52
N ILE A 27 3.85 -0.63 4.36
CA ILE A 27 3.05 0.27 5.20
C ILE A 27 3.92 0.68 6.39
N ILE A 28 4.29 1.96 6.47
CA ILE A 28 5.29 2.44 7.45
C ILE A 28 4.86 2.16 8.90
N LEU A 29 3.58 2.35 9.21
CA LEU A 29 3.08 2.20 10.58
C LEU A 29 2.98 0.75 11.04
N THR A 30 2.68 -0.18 10.13
CA THR A 30 2.45 -1.60 10.48
C THR A 30 3.63 -2.50 10.12
N GLY A 31 4.56 -2.02 9.29
CA GLY A 31 5.64 -2.82 8.70
C GLY A 31 5.17 -3.89 7.71
N GLN A 32 3.86 -3.94 7.39
CA GLN A 32 3.31 -4.90 6.45
C GLN A 32 3.86 -4.65 5.06
N LYS A 33 4.28 -5.72 4.38
CA LYS A 33 4.85 -5.68 3.03
C LYS A 33 3.95 -6.43 2.06
N LEU A 34 3.62 -5.79 0.94
CA LEU A 34 2.93 -6.39 -0.19
C LEU A 34 3.89 -6.51 -1.38
N HIS A 35 3.88 -7.65 -2.04
CA HIS A 35 4.66 -7.89 -3.24
C HIS A 35 3.81 -7.74 -4.51
N PHE A 36 4.40 -7.16 -5.55
CA PHE A 36 3.78 -7.08 -6.87
C PHE A 36 4.81 -7.43 -7.97
N GLU A 37 4.32 -8.10 -9.00
CA GLU A 37 5.05 -8.40 -10.24
C GLU A 37 4.37 -7.65 -11.38
N GLY A 38 5.10 -6.86 -12.15
CA GLY A 38 4.54 -5.96 -13.16
C GLY A 38 4.07 -4.62 -12.59
N LEU A 39 4.31 -3.52 -13.32
CA LEU A 39 3.89 -2.18 -12.89
C LEU A 39 2.36 -2.02 -12.96
N GLU A 40 1.70 -2.75 -13.85
CA GLU A 40 0.25 -2.86 -13.93
C GLU A 40 -0.37 -3.32 -12.59
N ASN A 41 0.32 -4.20 -11.87
CA ASN A 41 -0.14 -4.70 -10.58
C ASN A 41 0.16 -3.75 -9.43
N LEU A 42 1.13 -2.83 -9.57
CA LEU A 42 1.40 -1.79 -8.56
C LEU A 42 0.17 -0.89 -8.36
N GLN A 43 -0.45 -0.42 -9.45
CA GLN A 43 -1.61 0.47 -9.36
C GLN A 43 -2.78 -0.22 -8.63
N VAL A 44 -3.16 -1.43 -9.08
CA VAL A 44 -4.24 -2.20 -8.47
C VAL A 44 -3.96 -2.50 -7.00
N THR A 45 -2.71 -2.84 -6.67
CA THR A 45 -2.32 -3.12 -5.27
C THR A 45 -2.44 -1.87 -4.39
N LEU A 46 -2.07 -0.69 -4.90
CA LEU A 46 -2.20 0.58 -4.18
C LEU A 46 -3.66 0.99 -3.99
N GLU A 47 -4.49 0.87 -5.02
CA GLU A 47 -5.92 1.21 -4.96
C GLU A 47 -6.64 0.36 -3.91
N ASN A 48 -6.43 -0.96 -3.91
CA ASN A 48 -7.00 -1.87 -2.93
C ASN A 48 -6.55 -1.52 -1.50
N LEU A 49 -5.27 -1.23 -1.32
CA LEU A 49 -4.71 -0.93 0.00
C LEU A 49 -5.21 0.42 0.54
N LEU A 50 -5.40 1.42 -0.33
CA LEU A 50 -6.02 2.70 0.04
C LEU A 50 -7.50 2.53 0.38
N GLU A 51 -8.22 1.68 -0.34
CA GLU A 51 -9.63 1.38 -0.05
C GLU A 51 -9.79 0.69 1.31
N GLU A 52 -8.99 -0.34 1.59
CA GLU A 52 -8.96 -1.03 2.88
C GLU A 52 -8.72 -0.04 4.04
N LYS A 53 -7.71 0.85 3.89
CA LYS A 53 -7.41 1.85 4.92
C LYS A 53 -8.51 2.89 5.08
N SER A 54 -9.15 3.31 3.99
CA SER A 54 -10.31 4.21 4.04
C SER A 54 -11.48 3.59 4.80
N GLN A 55 -11.72 2.27 4.64
CA GLN A 55 -12.77 1.56 5.37
C GLN A 55 -12.43 1.38 6.86
N GLU A 56 -11.18 1.06 7.21
CA GLU A 56 -10.71 0.98 8.61
C GLU A 56 -10.89 2.31 9.35
N ILE A 57 -10.53 3.42 8.68
CA ILE A 57 -10.73 4.78 9.16
C ILE A 57 -12.22 5.06 9.43
N LYS A 58 -13.11 4.71 8.50
CA LYS A 58 -14.55 4.93 8.65
C LYS A 58 -15.13 4.13 9.81
N LYS A 59 -14.70 2.88 10.01
CA LYS A 59 -15.16 2.02 11.11
C LYS A 59 -14.71 2.54 12.48
N SER A 60 -13.54 3.18 12.54
CA SER A 60 -12.98 3.73 13.78
C SER A 60 -13.73 4.98 14.28
N ASN A 61 -14.54 5.61 13.43
CA ASN A 61 -15.30 6.83 13.75
C ASN A 61 -16.77 6.57 14.15
N THR A 62 -17.21 5.31 14.24
CA THR A 62 -18.62 4.95 14.51
C THR A 62 -18.87 4.49 15.96
N PHE A 63 -17.99 4.84 16.91
CA PHE A 63 -18.14 4.54 18.34
C PHE A 63 -18.21 5.81 19.19
#